data_AF-A0A3B9J805-F1
#
_entry.id   AF-A0A3B9J805-F1
#
_cell.length_a   1.000
_cell.length_b   1.000
_cell.length_c   1.000
_cell.angle_alpha   90.00
_cell.angle_beta   90.00
_cell.angle_gamma   90.00
#
_symmetry.space_group_name_H-M   'P 1'
#
loop_
_entity.id
_entity.type
_entity.pdbx_description
1 polymer ?
#
loop_
_entity_poly.entity_id
_entity_poly.type
_entity_poly.pdbx_seq_one_letter_code
_entity_poly.pdbx_strand_id
1 'polypeptide(L)'
;MSWQSIYQSRVCTADEAVKCVESGNRVFLTGNVSIPKFLLGALVKRAPELQNVEICHALTIGSAEYVSPELEGHLRVNTLFIGHNVRKAVQEGRADFTPVLLSEFTLLFKNNVLPLDVAFVHVSPPDEHGFCSLGVEVGLTKTPAESAKIIIAEVNDQMPRTLGDAFLHVSRLNYIVPVNYPILELAMSEDGDQDVVESIAGHIADLIPDGATMQMGIGGIPDAVLKYLYNKKDLGIHTELFSDGVIDLVEAGVITNARKTIHNGKIIAGFIIGTKRLYDWVDDNPLIELHRTEYINDPFVIAQNDRMVAINSAIEIDLTGQVCADSIGYKLYSGVGGQLDFVYGASRSKG
;
A
#
# COMPACT_ATOMS: atom_id res chain seq x y z
N MET A 1 30.49 -8.09 -12.30
CA MET A 1 30.45 -8.62 -10.92
C MET A 1 29.22 -9.51 -10.81
N SER A 2 29.30 -10.64 -10.10
CA SER A 2 28.11 -11.45 -9.81
C SER A 2 27.15 -10.69 -8.90
N TRP A 3 25.87 -11.03 -8.90
CA TRP A 3 24.89 -10.36 -8.05
C TRP A 3 25.22 -10.56 -6.56
N GLN A 4 25.78 -11.71 -6.18
CA GLN A 4 26.22 -12.00 -4.82
C GLN A 4 27.35 -11.06 -4.38
N SER A 5 28.30 -10.77 -5.27
CA SER A 5 29.38 -9.83 -4.99
C SER A 5 28.86 -8.40 -4.83
N ILE A 6 27.87 -8.01 -5.63
CA ILE A 6 27.20 -6.71 -5.50
C ILE A 6 26.48 -6.63 -4.14
N TYR A 7 25.66 -7.64 -3.81
CA TYR A 7 24.93 -7.70 -2.56
C TYR A 7 25.88 -7.54 -1.36
N GLN A 8 26.90 -8.39 -1.25
CA GLN A 8 27.85 -8.37 -0.13
C GLN A 8 28.60 -7.03 -0.01
N SER A 9 28.92 -6.38 -1.14
CA SER A 9 29.60 -5.08 -1.13
C SER A 9 28.73 -3.91 -0.63
N ARG A 10 27.41 -4.09 -0.58
CA ARG A 10 26.43 -3.05 -0.22
C ARG A 10 25.75 -3.30 1.13
N VAL A 11 26.05 -4.42 1.78
CA VAL A 11 25.58 -4.72 3.13
C VAL A 11 26.22 -3.76 4.12
N CYS A 12 25.41 -3.09 4.93
CA CYS A 12 25.85 -2.21 6.00
C CYS A 12 24.80 -2.16 7.14
N THR A 13 25.13 -1.45 8.21
CA THR A 13 24.16 -1.17 9.28
C THR A 13 23.18 -0.07 8.86
N ALA A 14 22.04 0.04 9.55
CA ALA A 14 21.08 1.14 9.33
C ALA A 14 21.72 2.51 9.61
N ASP A 15 22.49 2.64 10.70
CA ASP A 15 23.22 3.86 11.07
C ASP A 15 24.22 4.29 9.97
N GLU A 16 24.82 3.35 9.25
CA GLU A 16 25.71 3.65 8.11
C GLU A 16 24.93 4.01 6.86
N ALA A 17 23.85 3.29 6.56
CA ALA A 17 23.03 3.51 5.37
C ALA A 17 22.44 4.93 5.35
N VAL A 18 21.87 5.38 6.47
CA VAL A 18 21.21 6.69 6.54
C VAL A 18 22.17 7.88 6.46
N LYS A 19 23.50 7.67 6.49
CA LYS A 19 24.50 8.76 6.35
C LYS A 19 24.42 9.48 5.00
N CYS A 20 23.93 8.81 3.95
CA CYS A 20 23.77 9.43 2.64
C CYS A 20 22.60 10.43 2.57
N VAL A 21 21.72 10.47 3.57
CA VAL A 21 20.66 11.47 3.66
C VAL A 21 21.29 12.80 4.10
N GLU A 22 21.11 13.85 3.31
CA GLU A 22 21.61 15.19 3.62
C GLU A 22 20.46 16.17 3.93
N SER A 23 20.76 17.28 4.61
CA SER A 23 19.77 18.33 4.87
C SER A 23 19.13 18.81 3.56
N GLY A 24 17.81 19.03 3.58
CA GLY A 24 17.04 19.42 2.40
C GLY A 24 16.72 18.27 1.42
N ASN A 25 17.16 17.04 1.69
CA ASN A 25 16.78 15.90 0.86
C ASN A 25 15.30 15.56 0.99
N ARG A 26 14.74 15.00 -0.08
CA ARG A 26 13.44 14.32 -0.04
C ARG A 26 13.62 12.81 -0.01
N VAL A 27 13.07 12.19 1.02
CA VAL A 27 13.07 10.75 1.27
C VAL A 27 11.69 10.18 1.00
N PHE A 28 11.60 9.18 0.13
CA PHE A 28 10.40 8.35 0.05
C PHE A 28 10.48 7.24 1.10
N LEU A 29 9.40 7.06 1.86
CA LEU A 29 9.26 5.98 2.82
C LEU A 29 8.13 5.06 2.35
N THR A 30 8.45 3.78 2.06
CA THR A 30 7.44 2.76 1.78
C THR A 30 6.38 2.71 2.89
N GLY A 31 5.14 2.38 2.53
CA GLY A 31 3.97 2.60 3.38
C GLY A 31 3.36 1.33 4.02
N ASN A 32 2.15 1.49 4.50
CA ASN A 32 1.29 0.46 5.08
C ASN A 32 1.99 -0.29 6.21
N VAL A 33 2.05 -1.61 6.11
CA VAL A 33 2.71 -2.51 7.08
C VAL A 33 4.18 -2.79 6.71
N SER A 34 4.68 -2.22 5.61
CA SER A 34 6.03 -2.44 5.09
C SER A 34 7.08 -1.46 5.63
N ILE A 35 6.73 -0.59 6.60
CA ILE A 35 7.64 0.44 7.11
C ILE A 35 8.98 -0.16 7.57
N PRO A 36 10.13 0.24 7.01
CA PRO A 36 11.46 -0.27 7.38
C PRO A 36 11.88 0.33 8.72
N LYS A 37 11.69 -0.45 9.78
CA LYS A 37 11.75 0.04 11.17
C LYS A 37 13.15 0.50 11.60
N PHE A 38 14.20 -0.20 11.16
CA PHE A 38 15.58 0.11 11.52
C PHE A 38 16.10 1.32 10.74
N LEU A 39 15.77 1.45 9.45
CA LEU A 39 16.13 2.61 8.64
C LEU A 39 15.44 3.88 9.14
N LEU A 40 14.13 3.80 9.40
CA LEU A 40 13.39 4.93 9.93
C LEU A 40 13.89 5.31 11.33
N GLY A 41 14.13 4.33 12.21
CA GLY A 41 14.69 4.55 13.53
C GLY A 41 16.09 5.17 13.50
N ALA A 42 16.96 4.72 12.59
CA ALA A 42 18.29 5.29 12.41
C ALA A 42 18.24 6.73 11.88
N LEU A 43 17.30 7.03 10.96
CA LEU A 43 17.10 8.40 10.48
C LEU A 43 16.59 9.31 11.60
N VAL A 44 15.61 8.86 12.40
CA VAL A 44 15.09 9.60 13.56
C VAL A 44 16.20 9.87 14.58
N LYS A 45 17.01 8.87 14.90
CA LYS A 45 18.17 9.01 15.80
C LYS A 45 19.19 10.03 15.29
N ARG A 46 19.41 10.09 13.97
CA ARG A 46 20.33 11.03 13.32
C ARG A 46 19.73 12.41 13.08
N ALA A 47 18.41 12.56 13.13
CA ALA A 47 17.69 13.79 12.78
C ALA A 47 18.25 15.08 13.41
N PRO A 48 18.74 15.11 14.67
CA PRO A 48 19.34 16.32 15.24
C PRO A 48 20.55 16.89 14.47
N GLU A 49 21.20 16.09 13.63
CA GLU A 49 22.30 16.51 12.75
C GLU A 49 21.83 17.06 11.39
N LEU A 50 20.54 16.92 11.08
CA LEU A 50 19.94 17.24 9.79
C LEU A 50 18.99 18.43 9.90
N GLN A 51 18.69 19.05 8.77
CA GLN A 51 17.71 20.14 8.68
C GLN A 51 16.83 19.95 7.45
N ASN A 52 15.53 20.19 7.61
CA ASN A 52 14.56 20.22 6.52
C ASN A 52 14.58 18.98 5.61
N VAL A 53 14.77 17.79 6.17
CA VAL A 53 14.60 16.55 5.40
C VAL A 53 13.11 16.28 5.26
N GLU A 54 12.61 16.23 4.02
CA GLU A 54 11.21 15.93 3.74
C GLU A 54 11.01 14.42 3.62
N ILE A 55 10.02 13.86 4.32
CA ILE A 55 9.63 12.45 4.19
C ILE A 55 8.29 12.36 3.51
N CYS A 56 8.27 11.80 2.30
CA CYS A 56 7.05 11.54 1.53
C CYS A 56 6.58 10.10 1.70
N HIS A 57 5.31 9.92 2.08
CA HIS A 57 4.70 8.60 2.22
C HIS A 57 3.18 8.65 2.08
N ALA A 58 2.55 7.49 1.85
CA ALA A 58 1.10 7.32 1.89
C ALA A 58 0.65 6.91 3.31
N LEU A 59 -0.25 5.93 3.45
CA LEU A 59 -0.61 5.37 4.76
C LEU A 59 0.62 4.74 5.42
N THR A 60 0.76 4.89 6.74
CA THR A 60 1.78 4.22 7.54
C THR A 60 1.13 3.60 8.77
N ILE A 61 1.55 2.40 9.15
CA ILE A 61 1.03 1.70 10.33
C ILE A 61 2.19 1.42 11.28
N GLY A 62 1.99 1.70 12.57
CA GLY A 62 3.00 1.53 13.63
C GLY A 62 3.46 2.86 14.24
N SER A 63 4.71 2.91 14.69
CA SER A 63 5.28 4.09 15.37
C SER A 63 5.28 5.32 14.45
N ALA A 64 5.10 6.49 15.07
CA ALA A 64 5.12 7.80 14.43
C ALA A 64 6.15 8.74 15.08
N GLU A 65 7.22 8.18 15.67
CA GLU A 65 8.30 8.97 16.30
C GLU A 65 8.92 10.00 15.34
N TYR A 66 8.95 9.71 14.04
CA TYR A 66 9.45 10.61 13.00
C TYR A 66 8.60 11.87 12.75
N VAL A 67 7.43 11.98 13.39
CA VAL A 67 6.62 13.19 13.47
C VAL A 67 6.46 13.68 14.90
N SER A 68 7.39 13.37 15.81
CA SER A 68 7.34 13.94 17.16
C SER A 68 7.67 15.45 17.13
N PRO A 69 7.17 16.26 18.09
CA PRO A 69 7.47 17.68 18.16
C PRO A 69 8.97 18.00 18.23
N GLU A 70 9.77 17.13 18.82
CA GLU A 70 11.23 17.27 18.96
C GLU A 70 11.97 17.23 17.61
N LEU A 71 11.33 16.73 16.56
CA LEU A 71 11.92 16.63 15.22
C LEU A 71 11.55 17.80 14.30
N GLU A 72 10.79 18.77 14.80
CA GLU A 72 10.44 19.97 14.03
C GLU A 72 11.70 20.75 13.62
N GLY A 73 11.77 21.12 12.33
CA GLY A 73 12.96 21.73 11.71
C GLY A 73 14.02 20.73 11.25
N HIS A 74 13.99 19.49 11.75
CA HIS A 74 14.88 18.41 11.33
C HIS A 74 14.24 17.55 10.25
N LEU A 75 13.09 16.95 10.56
CA LEU A 75 12.29 16.14 9.65
C LEU A 75 10.92 16.81 9.45
N ARG A 76 10.42 16.81 8.21
CA ARG A 76 9.07 17.25 7.89
C ARG A 76 8.38 16.21 7.02
N VAL A 77 7.28 15.66 7.53
CA VAL A 77 6.48 14.72 6.74
C VAL A 77 5.59 15.47 5.79
N ASN A 78 5.56 15.01 4.53
CA ASN A 78 4.54 15.33 3.56
C ASN A 78 3.81 14.04 3.21
N THR A 79 2.69 13.79 3.89
CA THR A 79 1.90 12.60 3.65
C THR A 79 0.93 12.83 2.50
N LEU A 80 0.77 11.83 1.64
CA LEU A 80 -0.21 11.87 0.55
C LEU A 80 -1.42 10.96 0.85
N PHE A 81 -1.43 10.32 2.02
CA PHE A 81 -2.59 9.66 2.61
C PHE A 81 -2.40 9.56 4.13
N ILE A 82 -3.23 10.27 4.91
CA ILE A 82 -3.00 10.44 6.35
C ILE A 82 -3.36 9.16 7.12
N GLY A 83 -2.36 8.54 7.75
CA GLY A 83 -2.56 7.48 8.74
C GLY A 83 -3.01 8.00 10.10
N HIS A 84 -3.66 7.14 10.89
CA HIS A 84 -4.06 7.49 12.27
C HIS A 84 -2.88 8.00 13.11
N ASN A 85 -1.73 7.36 12.97
CA ASN A 85 -0.50 7.66 13.70
C ASN A 85 0.07 9.06 13.40
N VAL A 86 -0.06 9.56 12.15
CA VAL A 86 0.45 10.87 11.72
C VAL A 86 -0.61 11.98 11.71
N ARG A 87 -1.91 11.64 11.78
CA ARG A 87 -3.03 12.58 11.69
C ARG A 87 -2.91 13.79 12.62
N LYS A 88 -2.54 13.54 13.87
CA LYS A 88 -2.39 14.61 14.87
C LYS A 88 -1.31 15.62 14.44
N ALA A 89 -0.19 15.16 13.90
CA ALA A 89 0.88 16.04 13.43
C ALA A 89 0.44 16.93 12.26
N VAL A 90 -0.37 16.38 11.34
CA VAL A 90 -0.96 17.17 10.24
C VAL A 90 -1.93 18.22 10.78
N GLN A 91 -2.83 17.84 11.68
CA GLN A 91 -3.81 18.77 12.27
C GLN A 91 -3.16 19.87 13.12
N GLU A 92 -1.97 19.63 13.66
CA GLU A 92 -1.17 20.61 14.40
C GLU A 92 -0.22 21.44 13.50
N GLY A 93 -0.17 21.18 12.19
CA GLY A 93 0.68 21.89 11.23
C GLY A 93 2.16 21.48 11.21
N ARG A 94 2.52 20.46 12.00
CA ARG A 94 3.89 19.92 12.08
C ARG A 94 4.23 19.01 10.89
N ALA A 95 3.22 18.45 10.23
CA ALA A 95 3.33 17.71 8.98
C ALA A 95 2.40 18.30 7.91
N ASP A 96 2.74 18.09 6.64
CA ASP A 96 1.97 18.48 5.47
C ASP A 96 1.12 17.34 4.94
N PHE A 97 0.04 17.71 4.24
CA PHE A 97 -0.77 16.80 3.45
C PHE A 97 -0.86 17.29 2.00
N THR A 98 -0.45 16.45 1.05
CA THR A 98 -0.61 16.70 -0.38
C THR A 98 -1.76 15.83 -0.92
N PRO A 99 -2.95 16.40 -1.20
CA PRO A 99 -4.06 15.63 -1.77
C PRO A 99 -3.74 15.23 -3.21
N VAL A 100 -3.85 13.94 -3.51
CA VAL A 100 -3.64 13.37 -4.84
C VAL A 100 -4.44 12.07 -4.98
N LEU A 101 -4.87 11.75 -6.19
CA LEU A 101 -5.44 10.44 -6.50
C LEU A 101 -4.37 9.36 -6.38
N LEU A 102 -4.74 8.15 -5.97
CA LEU A 102 -3.74 7.10 -5.84
C LEU A 102 -3.16 6.70 -7.20
N SER A 103 -3.96 6.74 -8.26
CA SER A 103 -3.49 6.56 -9.65
C SER A 103 -2.39 7.56 -10.08
N GLU A 104 -2.35 8.74 -9.47
CA GLU A 104 -1.38 9.81 -9.77
C GLU A 104 -0.25 9.93 -8.73
N PHE A 105 -0.40 9.32 -7.55
CA PHE A 105 0.56 9.40 -6.44
C PHE A 105 1.99 9.13 -6.88
N THR A 106 2.22 7.99 -7.56
CA THR A 106 3.56 7.58 -8.00
C THR A 106 4.09 8.45 -9.14
N LEU A 107 3.20 9.07 -9.92
CA LEU A 107 3.55 9.93 -11.05
C LEU A 107 4.14 11.25 -10.60
N LEU A 108 3.83 11.73 -9.39
CA LEU A 108 4.50 12.89 -8.80
C LEU A 108 6.01 12.70 -8.71
N PHE A 109 6.46 11.48 -8.37
CA PHE A 109 7.87 11.15 -8.29
C PHE A 109 8.46 10.85 -9.66
N LYS A 110 7.76 10.02 -10.46
CA LYS A 110 8.21 9.62 -11.81
C LYS A 110 8.38 10.81 -12.77
N ASN A 111 7.49 11.79 -12.67
CA ASN A 111 7.51 13.01 -13.50
C ASN A 111 8.29 14.15 -12.84
N ASN A 112 9.00 13.88 -11.74
CA ASN A 112 9.89 14.84 -11.08
C ASN A 112 9.18 16.10 -10.56
N VAL A 113 7.89 15.99 -10.18
CA VAL A 113 7.13 17.03 -9.47
C VAL A 113 7.59 17.07 -8.00
N LEU A 114 7.74 15.88 -7.40
CA LEU A 114 8.38 15.66 -6.10
C LEU A 114 9.66 14.84 -6.31
N PRO A 115 10.77 15.43 -6.81
CA PRO A 115 12.02 14.70 -7.01
C PRO A 115 12.49 14.01 -5.73
N LEU A 116 12.90 12.74 -5.83
CA LEU A 116 13.36 11.93 -4.70
C LEU A 116 14.89 11.79 -4.70
N ASP A 117 15.50 12.09 -3.57
CA ASP A 117 16.93 11.85 -3.37
C ASP A 117 17.16 10.42 -2.87
N VAL A 118 16.35 9.97 -1.92
CA VAL A 118 16.50 8.65 -1.29
C VAL A 118 15.15 7.95 -1.19
N ALA A 119 15.12 6.63 -1.41
CA ALA A 119 13.95 5.79 -1.11
C ALA A 119 14.33 4.72 -0.09
N PHE A 120 13.54 4.63 0.98
CA PHE A 120 13.58 3.54 1.95
C PHE A 120 12.55 2.48 1.56
N VAL A 121 13.01 1.28 1.26
CA VAL A 121 12.18 0.14 0.86
C VAL A 121 12.41 -1.05 1.80
N HIS A 122 11.44 -1.95 1.83
CA HIS A 122 11.49 -3.17 2.62
C HIS A 122 11.19 -4.33 1.68
N VAL A 123 12.10 -5.29 1.59
CA VAL A 123 12.09 -6.34 0.57
C VAL A 123 12.44 -7.70 1.16
N SER A 124 12.09 -8.76 0.45
CA SER A 124 12.55 -10.12 0.72
C SER A 124 14.02 -10.33 0.32
N PRO A 125 14.68 -11.41 0.78
CA PRO A 125 15.99 -11.80 0.28
C PRO A 125 15.99 -12.00 -1.24
N PRO A 126 17.13 -11.76 -1.92
CA PRO A 126 17.23 -12.02 -3.34
C PRO A 126 17.09 -13.52 -3.65
N ASP A 127 16.39 -13.84 -4.74
CA ASP A 127 16.34 -15.19 -5.31
C ASP A 127 17.68 -15.61 -5.97
N GLU A 128 17.71 -16.80 -6.60
CA GLU A 128 18.90 -17.31 -7.29
C GLU A 128 19.39 -16.41 -8.45
N HIS A 129 18.53 -15.51 -8.92
CA HIS A 129 18.79 -14.56 -10.00
C HIS A 129 19.09 -13.15 -9.51
N GLY A 130 19.12 -12.91 -8.19
CA GLY A 130 19.44 -11.62 -7.60
C GLY A 130 18.26 -10.66 -7.50
N PHE A 131 17.01 -11.14 -7.59
CA PHE A 131 15.81 -10.32 -7.44
C PHE A 131 15.19 -10.46 -6.05
N CYS A 132 15.12 -9.33 -5.34
CA CYS A 132 14.29 -9.18 -4.16
C CYS A 132 12.85 -8.88 -4.59
N SER A 133 11.85 -9.29 -3.80
CA SER A 133 10.46 -8.84 -3.95
C SER A 133 10.14 -7.75 -2.92
N LEU A 134 9.39 -6.73 -3.32
CA LEU A 134 8.79 -5.71 -2.46
C LEU A 134 7.73 -6.28 -1.49
N GLY A 135 7.32 -7.53 -1.70
CA GLY A 135 6.47 -8.27 -0.79
C GLY A 135 5.10 -7.64 -0.63
N VAL A 136 4.77 -7.21 0.58
CA VAL A 136 3.40 -6.76 0.91
C VAL A 136 3.01 -5.40 0.31
N GLU A 137 3.97 -4.62 -0.22
CA GLU A 137 3.73 -3.26 -0.73
C GLU A 137 4.46 -3.00 -2.07
N VAL A 138 3.77 -3.23 -3.18
CA VAL A 138 4.30 -2.95 -4.53
C VAL A 138 3.75 -1.65 -5.08
N GLY A 139 2.44 -1.46 -4.93
CA GLY A 139 1.64 -0.44 -5.57
C GLY A 139 2.22 0.95 -5.40
N LEU A 140 2.53 1.30 -4.16
CA LEU A 140 3.01 2.64 -3.81
C LEU A 140 4.52 2.75 -3.85
N THR A 141 5.26 1.65 -3.83
CA THR A 141 6.71 1.67 -3.57
C THR A 141 7.54 1.48 -4.82
N LYS A 142 7.09 0.65 -5.77
CA LYS A 142 7.88 0.26 -6.94
C LYS A 142 8.34 1.46 -7.77
N THR A 143 7.42 2.35 -8.14
CA THR A 143 7.73 3.53 -8.96
C THR A 143 8.56 4.57 -8.20
N PRO A 144 8.24 4.95 -6.94
CA PRO A 144 9.08 5.87 -6.18
C PRO A 144 10.49 5.34 -5.93
N ALA A 145 10.64 4.04 -5.64
CA ALA A 145 11.95 3.41 -5.50
C ALA A 145 12.78 3.54 -6.78
N GLU A 146 12.19 3.26 -7.95
CA GLU A 146 12.90 3.41 -9.23
C GLU A 146 13.19 4.86 -9.64
N SER A 147 12.43 5.81 -9.11
CA SER A 147 12.58 7.25 -9.38
C SER A 147 13.65 7.91 -8.49
N ALA A 148 13.96 7.32 -7.34
CA ALA A 148 14.95 7.87 -6.40
C ALA A 148 16.39 7.71 -6.90
N LYS A 149 17.26 8.66 -6.54
CA LYS A 149 18.70 8.59 -6.85
C LYS A 149 19.40 7.48 -6.08
N ILE A 150 18.99 7.26 -4.83
CA ILE A 150 19.54 6.26 -3.91
C ILE A 150 18.41 5.39 -3.38
N ILE A 151 18.56 4.06 -3.47
CA ILE A 151 17.63 3.10 -2.85
C ILE A 151 18.33 2.42 -1.68
N ILE A 152 17.74 2.54 -0.48
CA ILE A 152 18.17 1.83 0.73
C ILE A 152 17.12 0.78 1.05
N ALA A 153 17.54 -0.48 1.14
CA ALA A 153 16.64 -1.60 1.40
C ALA A 153 16.89 -2.23 2.76
N GLU A 154 15.83 -2.36 3.57
CA GLU A 154 15.78 -3.44 4.56
C GLU A 154 15.46 -4.74 3.86
N VAL A 155 16.38 -5.70 3.92
CA VAL A 155 16.19 -7.04 3.38
C VAL A 155 15.80 -7.95 4.52
N ASN A 156 14.53 -8.37 4.55
CA ASN A 156 13.94 -9.10 5.67
C ASN A 156 13.58 -10.52 5.28
N ASP A 157 14.15 -11.50 5.98
CA ASP A 157 13.85 -12.92 5.79
C ASP A 157 12.37 -13.29 6.00
N GLN A 158 11.59 -12.44 6.67
CA GLN A 158 10.16 -12.65 6.89
C GLN A 158 9.25 -11.86 5.94
N MET A 159 9.80 -11.11 4.99
CA MET A 159 9.00 -10.46 3.95
C MET A 159 8.62 -11.52 2.90
N PRO A 160 7.31 -11.76 2.61
CA PRO A 160 6.92 -12.73 1.60
C PRO A 160 7.38 -12.29 0.21
N ARG A 161 7.60 -13.27 -0.66
CA ARG A 161 7.91 -13.08 -2.07
C ARG A 161 6.63 -13.06 -2.89
N THR A 162 5.99 -11.90 -2.97
CA THR A 162 4.86 -11.70 -3.90
C THR A 162 5.35 -11.59 -5.35
N LEU A 163 4.50 -11.99 -6.29
CA LEU A 163 4.77 -11.99 -7.73
C LEU A 163 4.14 -10.78 -8.43
N GLY A 164 4.29 -10.67 -9.74
CA GLY A 164 3.85 -9.51 -10.54
C GLY A 164 4.99 -8.55 -10.82
N ASP A 165 4.73 -7.24 -10.81
CA ASP A 165 5.75 -6.19 -10.92
C ASP A 165 6.41 -5.87 -9.56
N ALA A 166 6.61 -6.91 -8.76
CA ALA A 166 7.05 -6.80 -7.37
C ALA A 166 8.59 -6.73 -7.21
N PHE A 167 9.36 -6.99 -8.27
CA PHE A 167 10.77 -7.31 -8.13
C PHE A 167 11.73 -6.11 -8.28
N LEU A 168 12.77 -6.06 -7.45
CA LEU A 168 13.93 -5.18 -7.60
C LEU A 168 15.20 -6.01 -7.60
N HIS A 169 16.04 -5.87 -8.63
CA HIS A 169 17.32 -6.54 -8.68
C HIS A 169 18.35 -5.85 -7.76
N VAL A 170 19.20 -6.62 -7.07
CA VAL A 170 20.20 -6.10 -6.12
C VAL A 170 21.14 -5.05 -6.71
N SER A 171 21.35 -5.05 -8.04
CA SER A 171 22.14 -4.02 -8.73
C SER A 171 21.54 -2.61 -8.64
N ARG A 172 20.24 -2.49 -8.36
CA ARG A 172 19.54 -1.21 -8.16
C ARG A 172 19.64 -0.68 -6.73
N LEU A 173 19.91 -1.54 -5.74
CA LEU A 173 19.95 -1.15 -4.33
C LEU A 173 21.29 -0.54 -3.99
N ASN A 174 21.38 0.65 -3.43
CA ASN A 174 22.65 1.30 -3.09
C ASN A 174 23.20 0.83 -1.73
N TYR A 175 22.31 0.62 -0.77
CA TYR A 175 22.62 0.16 0.58
C TYR A 175 21.63 -0.93 0.99
N ILE A 176 22.14 -1.96 1.65
CA ILE A 176 21.38 -3.15 2.06
C ILE A 176 21.55 -3.34 3.57
N VAL A 177 20.43 -3.39 4.29
CA VAL A 177 20.40 -3.63 5.73
C VAL A 177 19.67 -4.95 5.97
N PRO A 178 20.39 -6.07 6.19
CA PRO A 178 19.77 -7.34 6.52
C PRO A 178 19.07 -7.27 7.88
N VAL A 179 17.82 -7.73 7.93
CA VAL A 179 17.00 -7.76 9.15
C VAL A 179 16.19 -9.05 9.20
N ASN A 180 15.66 -9.38 10.37
CA ASN A 180 14.79 -10.54 10.54
C ASN A 180 13.78 -10.24 11.66
N TYR A 181 12.56 -9.85 11.27
CA TYR A 181 11.48 -9.58 12.20
C TYR A 181 10.13 -9.72 11.49
N PRO A 182 9.05 -10.06 12.21
CA PRO A 182 7.74 -10.24 11.60
C PRO A 182 7.21 -8.93 10.99
N ILE A 183 6.64 -9.04 9.80
CA ILE A 183 5.87 -7.96 9.18
C ILE A 183 4.72 -7.60 10.12
N LEU A 184 4.40 -6.31 10.20
CA LEU A 184 3.34 -5.86 11.09
C LEU A 184 2.00 -6.48 10.65
N GLU A 185 1.29 -7.06 11.60
CA GLU A 185 -0.05 -7.60 11.37
C GLU A 185 -1.10 -6.53 11.70
N LEU A 186 -2.11 -6.41 10.85
CA LEU A 186 -3.31 -5.64 11.14
C LEU A 186 -4.52 -6.52 10.85
N ALA A 187 -5.02 -7.17 11.89
CA ALA A 187 -6.31 -7.82 11.83
C ALA A 187 -7.38 -6.74 11.60
N MET A 188 -8.25 -6.98 10.62
CA MET A 188 -9.39 -6.11 10.39
C MET A 188 -10.32 -6.17 11.60
N SER A 189 -10.63 -5.01 12.17
CA SER A 189 -11.46 -4.88 13.36
C SER A 189 -12.95 -4.93 13.01
N GLU A 190 -13.73 -5.51 13.92
CA GLU A 190 -15.19 -5.33 14.01
C GLU A 190 -15.51 -3.96 14.65
N ASP A 191 -14.90 -2.88 14.17
CA ASP A 191 -15.20 -1.54 14.66
C ASP A 191 -16.58 -1.10 14.14
N GLY A 192 -17.48 -0.75 15.06
CA GLY A 192 -18.81 -0.26 14.74
C GLY A 192 -19.91 -1.01 15.47
N ASP A 193 -21.16 -0.63 15.20
CA ASP A 193 -22.33 -1.39 15.62
C ASP A 193 -22.47 -2.59 14.68
N GLN A 194 -22.30 -3.81 15.20
CA GLN A 194 -22.28 -5.01 14.39
C GLN A 194 -23.59 -5.23 13.63
N ASP A 195 -24.74 -4.88 14.22
CA ASP A 195 -26.03 -5.05 13.54
C ASP A 195 -26.13 -4.12 12.31
N VAL A 196 -25.57 -2.92 12.42
CA VAL A 196 -25.48 -1.95 11.31
C VAL A 196 -24.53 -2.47 10.24
N VAL A 197 -23.35 -2.97 10.62
CA VAL A 197 -22.35 -3.50 9.69
C VAL A 197 -22.90 -4.70 8.91
N GLU A 198 -23.52 -5.66 9.59
CA GLU A 198 -24.11 -6.85 8.97
C GLU A 198 -25.28 -6.48 8.03
N SER A 199 -26.10 -5.50 8.41
CA SER A 199 -27.18 -4.98 7.55
C SER A 199 -26.65 -4.35 6.27
N ILE A 200 -25.62 -3.48 6.38
CA ILE A 200 -24.94 -2.88 5.22
C ILE A 200 -24.34 -3.98 4.34
N ALA A 201 -23.67 -4.96 4.94
CA ALA A 201 -23.03 -6.06 4.22
C ALA A 201 -24.03 -6.89 3.41
N GLY A 202 -25.18 -7.23 3.99
CA GLY A 202 -26.26 -7.93 3.29
C GLY A 202 -26.78 -7.15 2.08
N HIS A 203 -27.03 -5.84 2.26
CA HIS A 203 -27.46 -4.97 1.16
C HIS A 203 -26.44 -4.86 0.03
N ILE A 204 -25.14 -4.80 0.34
CA ILE A 204 -24.08 -4.77 -0.67
C ILE A 204 -23.99 -6.12 -1.40
N ALA A 205 -24.08 -7.25 -0.68
CA ALA A 205 -23.97 -8.59 -1.27
C ALA A 205 -25.08 -8.89 -2.30
N ASP A 206 -26.28 -8.32 -2.12
CA ASP A 206 -27.37 -8.42 -3.08
C ASP A 206 -27.07 -7.70 -4.41
N LEU A 207 -26.23 -6.66 -4.38
CA LEU A 207 -25.83 -5.89 -5.57
C LEU A 207 -24.67 -6.53 -6.35
N ILE A 208 -24.01 -7.56 -5.80
CA ILE A 208 -22.87 -8.23 -6.44
C ILE A 208 -23.38 -9.37 -7.32
N PRO A 209 -23.28 -9.30 -8.66
CA PRO A 209 -23.66 -10.41 -9.52
C PRO A 209 -22.60 -11.52 -9.53
N ASP A 210 -23.00 -12.74 -9.90
CA ASP A 210 -22.04 -13.80 -10.25
C ASP A 210 -21.08 -13.31 -11.34
N GLY A 211 -19.82 -13.72 -11.27
CA GLY A 211 -18.78 -13.30 -12.21
C GLY A 211 -18.31 -11.86 -12.07
N ALA A 212 -18.69 -11.15 -11.01
CA ALA A 212 -18.21 -9.79 -10.74
C ALA A 212 -16.70 -9.76 -10.49
N THR A 213 -16.04 -8.69 -10.96
CA THR A 213 -14.66 -8.36 -10.56
C THR A 213 -14.73 -7.32 -9.45
N MET A 214 -14.23 -7.64 -8.27
CA MET A 214 -14.43 -6.83 -7.09
C MET A 214 -13.17 -6.03 -6.73
N GLN A 215 -13.40 -4.78 -6.32
CA GLN A 215 -12.53 -4.00 -5.46
C GLN A 215 -13.23 -3.76 -4.13
N MET A 216 -12.46 -3.87 -3.05
CA MET A 216 -12.92 -3.52 -1.71
C MET A 216 -11.78 -2.93 -0.89
N GLY A 217 -12.11 -2.00 0.00
CA GLY A 217 -11.17 -1.46 0.97
C GLY A 217 -10.96 -2.38 2.17
N ILE A 218 -10.27 -1.86 3.18
CA ILE A 218 -10.13 -2.50 4.50
C ILE A 218 -11.17 -1.98 5.49
N GLY A 219 -11.54 -2.81 6.46
CA GLY A 219 -12.38 -2.47 7.59
C GLY A 219 -13.55 -3.44 7.80
N GLY A 220 -14.32 -3.23 8.87
CA GLY A 220 -15.40 -4.14 9.26
C GLY A 220 -16.48 -4.34 8.21
N ILE A 221 -16.82 -3.32 7.41
CA ILE A 221 -17.85 -3.43 6.35
C ILE A 221 -17.38 -4.31 5.19
N PRO A 222 -16.25 -4.04 4.49
CA PRO A 222 -15.72 -4.94 3.46
C PRO A 222 -15.61 -6.40 3.90
N ASP A 223 -15.08 -6.65 5.09
CA ASP A 223 -14.93 -8.02 5.61
C ASP A 223 -16.27 -8.69 5.90
N ALA A 224 -17.24 -7.93 6.41
CA ALA A 224 -18.60 -8.44 6.59
C ALA A 224 -19.25 -8.80 5.25
N VAL A 225 -19.04 -8.02 4.18
CA VAL A 225 -19.56 -8.34 2.84
C VAL A 225 -19.09 -9.72 2.39
N LEU A 226 -17.80 -10.05 2.59
CA LEU A 226 -17.24 -11.34 2.18
C LEU A 226 -17.98 -12.55 2.78
N LYS A 227 -18.51 -12.42 4.01
CA LYS A 227 -19.28 -13.47 4.70
C LYS A 227 -20.59 -13.82 3.96
N TYR A 228 -21.14 -12.90 3.17
CA TYR A 228 -22.38 -13.08 2.41
C TYR A 228 -22.17 -13.57 0.98
N LEU A 229 -20.92 -13.76 0.54
CA LEU A 229 -20.63 -14.11 -0.87
C LEU A 229 -20.48 -15.60 -1.13
N TYR A 230 -20.59 -16.48 -0.13
CA TYR A 230 -20.40 -17.93 -0.28
C TYR A 230 -21.34 -18.61 -1.29
N ASN A 231 -22.47 -17.98 -1.60
CA ASN A 231 -23.43 -18.47 -2.60
C ASN A 231 -23.15 -17.94 -4.02
N LYS A 232 -22.23 -16.98 -4.18
CA LYS A 232 -21.84 -16.42 -5.48
C LYS A 232 -20.89 -17.34 -6.22
N LYS A 233 -20.74 -17.12 -7.52
CA LYS A 233 -19.91 -17.95 -8.40
C LYS A 233 -18.97 -17.13 -9.26
N ASP A 234 -17.79 -17.70 -9.49
CA ASP A 234 -16.78 -17.19 -10.41
C ASP A 234 -16.35 -15.72 -10.18
N LEU A 235 -16.34 -15.26 -8.93
CA LEU A 235 -15.91 -13.90 -8.61
C LEU A 235 -14.42 -13.70 -8.95
N GLY A 236 -14.05 -12.46 -9.24
CA GLY A 236 -12.67 -12.04 -9.48
C GLY A 236 -12.26 -10.87 -8.60
N ILE A 237 -10.95 -10.62 -8.50
CA ILE A 237 -10.37 -9.53 -7.70
C ILE A 237 -9.43 -8.69 -8.57
N HIS A 238 -9.74 -7.40 -8.68
CA HIS A 238 -8.85 -6.34 -9.15
C HIS A 238 -9.04 -5.19 -8.18
N THR A 239 -8.10 -4.98 -7.27
CA THR A 239 -8.31 -4.12 -6.10
C THR A 239 -7.07 -3.30 -5.80
N GLU A 240 -7.21 -2.20 -5.08
CA GLU A 240 -6.04 -1.53 -4.50
C GLU A 240 -5.35 -2.43 -3.48
N LEU A 241 -6.15 -3.03 -2.58
CA LEU A 241 -5.68 -3.96 -1.57
C LEU A 241 -6.68 -5.06 -1.24
N PHE A 242 -6.20 -6.11 -0.59
CA PHE A 242 -7.04 -7.12 0.05
C PHE A 242 -6.43 -7.64 1.35
N SER A 243 -7.27 -8.32 2.13
CA SER A 243 -6.96 -8.87 3.46
C SER A 243 -7.33 -10.38 3.53
N ASP A 244 -7.19 -10.97 4.71
CA ASP A 244 -7.38 -12.39 5.03
C ASP A 244 -8.70 -12.99 4.50
N GLY A 245 -9.81 -12.24 4.48
CA GLY A 245 -11.11 -12.77 4.07
C GLY A 245 -11.18 -13.26 2.63
N VAL A 246 -10.28 -12.80 1.74
CA VAL A 246 -10.18 -13.31 0.36
C VAL A 246 -9.74 -14.77 0.32
N ILE A 247 -8.91 -15.21 1.27
CA ILE A 247 -8.37 -16.57 1.32
C ILE A 247 -9.52 -17.57 1.43
N ASP A 248 -10.46 -17.33 2.34
CA ASP A 248 -11.57 -18.24 2.61
C ASP A 248 -12.48 -18.42 1.38
N LEU A 249 -12.74 -17.33 0.64
CA LEU A 249 -13.56 -17.39 -0.57
C LEU A 249 -12.83 -18.02 -1.76
N VAL A 250 -11.51 -17.92 -1.83
CA VAL A 250 -10.72 -18.67 -2.82
C VAL A 250 -10.76 -20.16 -2.50
N GLU A 251 -10.53 -20.54 -1.25
CA GLU A 251 -10.57 -21.94 -0.80
C GLU A 251 -11.95 -22.58 -0.98
N ALA A 252 -13.02 -21.79 -0.80
CA ALA A 252 -14.40 -22.21 -1.06
C ALA A 252 -14.76 -22.30 -2.56
N GLY A 253 -13.86 -21.87 -3.47
CA GLY A 253 -14.11 -21.87 -4.92
C GLY A 253 -15.07 -20.78 -5.39
N VAL A 254 -15.33 -19.77 -4.56
CA VAL A 254 -16.20 -18.63 -4.87
C VAL A 254 -15.44 -17.60 -5.72
N ILE A 255 -14.22 -17.26 -5.30
CA ILE A 255 -13.30 -16.42 -6.07
C ILE A 255 -12.42 -17.33 -6.93
N THR A 256 -12.64 -17.28 -8.25
CA THR A 256 -11.88 -18.07 -9.23
C THR A 256 -11.08 -17.21 -10.19
N ASN A 257 -11.42 -15.91 -10.29
CA ASN A 257 -10.88 -14.97 -11.29
C ASN A 257 -11.10 -15.41 -12.75
N ALA A 258 -11.89 -16.46 -13.00
CA ALA A 258 -12.07 -17.06 -14.34
C ALA A 258 -12.92 -16.20 -15.28
N ARG A 259 -13.66 -15.22 -14.74
CA ARG A 259 -14.52 -14.30 -15.51
C ARG A 259 -13.90 -12.92 -15.72
N LYS A 260 -12.72 -12.65 -15.15
CA LYS A 260 -12.02 -11.40 -15.39
C LYS A 260 -11.62 -11.28 -16.86
N THR A 261 -11.81 -10.08 -17.41
CA THR A 261 -11.47 -9.75 -18.80
C THR A 261 -9.96 -9.60 -19.00
N ILE A 262 -9.29 -8.96 -18.03
CA ILE A 262 -7.84 -8.82 -17.96
C ILE A 262 -7.29 -9.63 -16.78
N HIS A 263 -6.06 -10.13 -16.88
CA HIS A 263 -5.44 -10.96 -15.84
C HIS A 263 -6.33 -12.14 -15.40
N ASN A 264 -6.84 -12.87 -16.39
CA ASN A 264 -7.72 -14.01 -16.16
C ASN A 264 -7.04 -15.05 -15.25
N GLY A 265 -7.78 -15.53 -14.24
CA GLY A 265 -7.26 -16.52 -13.28
C GLY A 265 -6.29 -15.95 -12.23
N LYS A 266 -6.11 -14.63 -12.14
CA LYS A 266 -5.23 -13.98 -11.17
C LYS A 266 -5.96 -12.99 -10.28
N ILE A 267 -5.60 -12.97 -9.00
CA ILE A 267 -5.87 -11.86 -8.08
C ILE A 267 -4.86 -10.76 -8.39
N ILE A 268 -5.37 -9.56 -8.64
CA ILE A 268 -4.56 -8.40 -8.98
C ILE A 268 -4.74 -7.34 -7.90
N ALA A 269 -3.64 -6.92 -7.28
CA ALA A 269 -3.66 -5.87 -6.26
C ALA A 269 -2.43 -4.95 -6.29
N GLY A 270 -2.46 -3.85 -5.54
CA GLY A 270 -1.28 -3.00 -5.32
C GLY A 270 -0.49 -3.43 -4.09
N PHE A 271 -1.20 -3.71 -3.01
CA PHE A 271 -0.61 -4.10 -1.72
C PHE A 271 -1.57 -4.97 -0.91
N ILE A 272 -1.07 -5.53 0.19
CA ILE A 272 -1.84 -6.37 1.10
C ILE A 272 -1.62 -5.95 2.54
N ILE A 273 -2.67 -6.05 3.34
CA ILE A 273 -2.65 -5.75 4.77
C ILE A 273 -3.51 -6.81 5.44
N GLY A 274 -2.95 -7.49 6.44
CA GLY A 274 -3.67 -8.54 7.14
C GLY A 274 -2.84 -9.18 8.24
N THR A 275 -3.06 -10.47 8.47
CA THR A 275 -2.32 -11.25 9.46
C THR A 275 -1.18 -12.05 8.82
N LYS A 276 -0.39 -12.72 9.66
CA LYS A 276 0.62 -13.67 9.19
C LYS A 276 0.04 -14.74 8.27
N ARG A 277 -1.23 -15.14 8.46
CA ARG A 277 -1.92 -16.10 7.58
C ARG A 277 -1.92 -15.61 6.13
N LEU A 278 -2.25 -14.33 5.91
CA LEU A 278 -2.23 -13.72 4.59
C LEU A 278 -0.80 -13.67 4.04
N TYR A 279 0.17 -13.24 4.84
CA TYR A 279 1.56 -13.12 4.39
C TYR A 279 2.16 -14.47 3.99
N ASP A 280 1.89 -15.53 4.74
CA ASP A 280 2.29 -16.90 4.39
C ASP A 280 1.57 -17.40 3.13
N TRP A 281 0.28 -17.06 2.96
CA TRP A 281 -0.53 -17.52 1.83
C TRP A 281 -0.14 -16.88 0.49
N VAL A 282 0.35 -15.64 0.51
CA VAL A 282 0.79 -14.95 -0.70
C VAL A 282 2.22 -15.28 -1.14
N ASP A 283 3.02 -15.87 -0.25
CA ASP A 283 4.43 -16.16 -0.50
C ASP A 283 4.60 -17.12 -1.68
N ASP A 284 5.25 -16.65 -2.74
CA ASP A 284 5.49 -17.35 -4.01
C ASP A 284 4.23 -17.97 -4.65
N ASN A 285 3.05 -17.40 -4.36
CA ASN A 285 1.78 -17.94 -4.82
C ASN A 285 1.43 -17.43 -6.24
N PRO A 286 1.42 -18.30 -7.28
CA PRO A 286 1.15 -17.90 -8.65
C PRO A 286 -0.27 -17.39 -8.87
N LEU A 287 -1.21 -17.56 -7.94
CA LEU A 287 -2.55 -16.98 -8.06
C LEU A 287 -2.53 -15.44 -7.99
N ILE A 288 -1.49 -14.85 -7.41
CA ILE A 288 -1.49 -13.44 -6.98
C ILE A 288 -0.40 -12.69 -7.72
N GLU A 289 -0.75 -11.51 -8.24
CA GLU A 289 0.22 -10.57 -8.75
C GLU A 289 -0.03 -9.18 -8.16
N LEU A 290 1.04 -8.59 -7.64
CA LEU A 290 1.03 -7.21 -7.18
C LEU A 290 1.65 -6.30 -8.24
N HIS A 291 1.00 -5.18 -8.52
CA HIS A 291 1.40 -4.23 -9.56
C HIS A 291 1.39 -2.79 -9.03
N ARG A 292 2.08 -1.90 -9.73
CA ARG A 292 2.12 -0.46 -9.43
C ARG A 292 0.72 0.16 -9.38
N THR A 293 0.51 1.13 -8.50
CA THR A 293 -0.79 1.79 -8.35
C THR A 293 -1.21 2.56 -9.59
N GLU A 294 -0.28 3.15 -10.37
CA GLU A 294 -0.65 3.83 -11.63
C GLU A 294 -1.21 2.88 -12.71
N TYR A 295 -1.12 1.56 -12.50
CA TYR A 295 -1.80 0.56 -13.30
C TYR A 295 -3.09 0.07 -12.62
N ILE A 296 -3.00 -0.32 -11.34
CA ILE A 296 -4.12 -0.88 -10.58
C ILE A 296 -5.28 0.11 -10.47
N ASN A 297 -4.95 1.36 -10.18
CA ASN A 297 -5.88 2.45 -9.95
C ASN A 297 -6.14 3.28 -11.22
N ASP A 298 -5.61 2.92 -12.39
CA ASP A 298 -5.99 3.62 -13.63
C ASP A 298 -7.47 3.30 -13.96
N PRO A 299 -8.37 4.30 -13.98
CA PRO A 299 -9.78 4.04 -14.29
C PRO A 299 -10.00 3.40 -15.66
N PHE A 300 -9.10 3.64 -16.64
CA PHE A 300 -9.16 3.02 -17.96
C PHE A 300 -8.69 1.57 -17.96
N VAL A 301 -7.90 1.14 -16.98
CA VAL A 301 -7.58 -0.27 -16.75
C VAL A 301 -8.72 -0.94 -16.00
N ILE A 302 -9.23 -0.31 -14.93
CA ILE A 302 -10.35 -0.82 -14.13
C ILE A 302 -11.57 -1.09 -15.03
N ALA A 303 -11.92 -0.14 -15.91
CA ALA A 303 -13.07 -0.25 -16.82
C ALA A 303 -12.98 -1.40 -17.84
N GLN A 304 -11.80 -2.01 -18.03
CA GLN A 304 -11.64 -3.15 -18.93
C GLN A 304 -12.17 -4.45 -18.33
N ASN A 305 -12.29 -4.57 -17.01
CA ASN A 305 -12.95 -5.71 -16.38
C ASN A 305 -14.47 -5.57 -16.57
N ASP A 306 -15.13 -6.61 -17.07
CA ASP A 306 -16.61 -6.67 -17.08
C ASP A 306 -17.12 -6.86 -15.63
N ARG A 307 -18.30 -6.31 -15.32
CA ARG A 307 -18.98 -6.40 -14.01
C ARG A 307 -18.10 -5.95 -12.86
N MET A 308 -17.40 -4.83 -13.04
CA MET A 308 -16.57 -4.26 -11.99
C MET A 308 -17.44 -3.72 -10.86
N VAL A 309 -17.24 -4.21 -9.64
CA VAL A 309 -17.91 -3.72 -8.43
C VAL A 309 -16.89 -3.09 -7.50
N ALA A 310 -17.06 -1.80 -7.23
CA ALA A 310 -16.21 -1.03 -6.32
C ALA A 310 -16.96 -0.74 -5.01
N ILE A 311 -16.45 -1.24 -3.89
CA ILE A 311 -17.03 -1.08 -2.55
C ILE A 311 -16.12 -0.19 -1.72
N ASN A 312 -16.64 0.98 -1.33
CA ASN A 312 -15.89 2.00 -0.60
C ASN A 312 -16.74 2.59 0.53
N SER A 313 -16.08 3.13 1.55
CA SER A 313 -16.72 3.76 2.70
C SER A 313 -16.59 5.28 2.64
N ALA A 314 -17.53 5.98 3.24
CA ALA A 314 -17.51 7.44 3.37
C ALA A 314 -17.73 7.86 4.82
N ILE A 315 -17.35 9.09 5.15
CA ILE A 315 -17.60 9.70 6.45
C ILE A 315 -18.99 10.36 6.45
N GLU A 316 -19.26 11.17 5.42
CA GLU A 316 -20.50 11.93 5.29
C GLU A 316 -20.97 11.97 3.83
N ILE A 317 -22.29 11.97 3.63
CA ILE A 317 -22.94 12.16 2.33
C ILE A 317 -24.04 13.21 2.50
N ASP A 318 -24.05 14.24 1.65
CA ASP A 318 -25.10 15.26 1.68
C ASP A 318 -26.34 14.88 0.84
N LEU A 319 -27.41 15.67 0.95
CA LEU A 319 -28.67 15.42 0.23
C LEU A 319 -28.55 15.54 -1.30
N THR A 320 -27.45 16.10 -1.81
CA THR A 320 -27.18 16.23 -3.25
C THR A 320 -26.34 15.07 -3.79
N GLY A 321 -25.85 14.19 -2.90
CA GLY A 321 -25.01 13.04 -3.25
C GLY A 321 -23.51 13.34 -3.25
N GLN A 322 -23.07 14.48 -2.71
CA GLN A 322 -21.64 14.71 -2.51
C GLN A 322 -21.12 13.82 -1.38
N VAL A 323 -19.99 13.17 -1.61
CA VAL A 323 -19.38 12.21 -0.69
C VAL A 323 -18.10 12.80 -0.10
N CYS A 324 -18.03 12.89 1.23
CA CYS A 324 -16.81 13.23 1.97
C CYS A 324 -16.25 11.95 2.63
N ALA A 325 -14.99 11.61 2.37
CA ALA A 325 -14.35 10.40 2.88
C ALA A 325 -12.98 10.63 3.53
N ASP A 326 -12.43 11.84 3.43
CA ASP A 326 -11.05 12.14 3.81
C ASP A 326 -10.91 13.17 4.94
N SER A 327 -12.01 13.83 5.34
CA SER A 327 -12.00 14.91 6.33
C SER A 327 -13.29 14.99 7.15
N ILE A 328 -13.21 15.65 8.30
CA ILE A 328 -14.35 15.99 9.17
C ILE A 328 -14.33 17.50 9.37
N GLY A 329 -15.16 18.22 8.61
CA GLY A 329 -15.04 19.67 8.49
C GLY A 329 -13.64 20.07 7.99
N TYR A 330 -12.95 20.94 8.72
CA TYR A 330 -11.58 21.35 8.37
C TYR A 330 -10.49 20.37 8.84
N LYS A 331 -10.87 19.32 9.60
CA LYS A 331 -9.90 18.37 10.15
C LYS A 331 -9.64 17.25 9.16
N LEU A 332 -8.47 17.28 8.54
CA LEU A 332 -7.99 16.21 7.67
C LEU A 332 -7.89 14.89 8.45
N TYR A 333 -8.46 13.82 7.90
CA TYR A 333 -8.60 12.52 8.55
C TYR A 333 -7.78 11.43 7.86
N SER A 334 -7.86 11.34 6.53
CA SER A 334 -7.15 10.36 5.69
C SER A 334 -6.63 11.00 4.40
N GLY A 335 -7.18 10.67 3.24
CA GLY A 335 -6.80 11.23 1.95
C GLY A 335 -7.73 10.76 0.85
N VAL A 336 -7.58 11.33 -0.34
CA VAL A 336 -8.44 11.00 -1.51
C VAL A 336 -8.36 9.50 -1.83
N GLY A 337 -7.15 8.93 -1.79
CA GLY A 337 -6.92 7.50 -2.04
C GLY A 337 -7.37 7.06 -3.43
N GLY A 338 -7.66 5.76 -3.58
CA GLY A 338 -8.15 5.18 -4.82
C GLY A 338 -9.67 5.16 -4.99
N GLN A 339 -10.44 5.69 -4.03
CA GLN A 339 -11.90 5.59 -4.07
C GLN A 339 -12.49 6.16 -5.37
N LEU A 340 -12.08 7.38 -5.75
CA LEU A 340 -12.59 8.01 -6.96
C LEU A 340 -12.15 7.24 -8.22
N ASP A 341 -10.93 6.72 -8.23
CA ASP A 341 -10.39 5.93 -9.34
C ASP A 341 -11.28 4.71 -9.62
N PHE A 342 -11.61 3.96 -8.57
CA PHE A 342 -12.46 2.77 -8.65
C PHE A 342 -13.93 3.08 -8.92
N VAL A 343 -14.50 4.12 -8.32
CA VAL A 343 -15.86 4.57 -8.62
C VAL A 343 -15.99 4.96 -10.09
N TYR A 344 -15.03 5.74 -10.61
CA TYR A 344 -15.05 6.15 -12.01
C TYR A 344 -14.82 4.96 -12.94
N GLY A 345 -13.82 4.12 -12.68
CA GLY A 345 -13.53 2.92 -13.46
C GLY A 345 -14.70 1.94 -13.51
N ALA A 346 -15.34 1.67 -12.37
CA ALA A 346 -16.51 0.81 -12.30
C ALA A 346 -17.71 1.39 -13.09
N SER A 347 -17.93 2.71 -13.05
CA SER A 347 -19.00 3.36 -13.83
C SER A 347 -18.82 3.22 -15.36
N ARG A 348 -17.61 2.90 -15.82
CA ARG A 348 -17.25 2.68 -17.22
C ARG A 348 -17.13 1.20 -17.59
N SER A 349 -17.13 0.31 -16.59
CA SER A 349 -17.18 -1.12 -16.80
C SER A 349 -18.50 -1.54 -17.43
N LYS A 350 -18.47 -2.63 -18.19
CA LYS A 350 -19.67 -3.23 -18.76
C LYS A 350 -20.32 -4.20 -17.77
N GLY A 351 -21.57 -3.92 -17.41
CA GLY A 351 -22.41 -4.81 -16.58
C GLY A 351 -22.34 -4.44 -15.12
#